data_AF-A0A7Y0HND6-F1
#
_entry.id   AF-A0A7Y0HND6-F1
#
_cell.length_a   1.000
_cell.length_b   1.000
_cell.length_c   1.000
_cell.angle_alpha   90.00
_cell.angle_beta   90.00
_cell.angle_gamma   90.00
#
_symmetry.space_group_name_H-M   'P 1'
#
loop_
_entity.id
_entity.type
_entity.pdbx_description
1 polymer ?
#
loop_
_entity_poly.entity_id
_entity_poly.type
_entity_poly.pdbx_seq_one_letter_code
_entity_poly.pdbx_strand_id
1 'polypeptide(L)'
;MNKITEYIESFITIDNKQINEIMKQDEEMSGIQPCVGIEAGKLLGLLIRSNNAKRVLEFGTCLGYSTVWIAQDLKETGGRLISVEYRKDLYEITKRNIELSGLSEVVELILGDAS
;
A
#
# COMPACT_ATOMS: atom_id res chain seq x y z
N MET A 1 -14.89 -15.23 8.47
CA MET A 1 -14.93 -14.80 7.06
C MET A 1 -15.97 -15.62 6.31
N ASN A 2 -16.50 -15.15 5.17
CA ASN A 2 -17.41 -15.97 4.35
C ASN A 2 -16.57 -16.84 3.40
N LYS A 3 -17.01 -18.07 3.10
CA LYS A 3 -16.37 -19.04 2.20
C LYS A 3 -15.95 -18.45 0.84
N ILE A 4 -16.65 -17.43 0.35
CA ILE A 4 -16.31 -16.74 -0.90
C ILE A 4 -14.97 -15.99 -0.78
N THR A 5 -14.77 -15.26 0.33
CA THR A 5 -13.54 -14.51 0.59
C THR A 5 -12.34 -15.46 0.67
N GLU A 6 -12.45 -16.52 1.47
CA GLU A 6 -11.41 -17.54 1.62
C GLU A 6 -11.04 -18.20 0.28
N TYR A 7 -12.04 -18.45 -0.57
CA TYR A 7 -11.81 -18.99 -1.91
C TYR A 7 -11.02 -18.03 -2.79
N ILE A 8 -11.36 -16.74 -2.80
CA ILE A 8 -10.63 -15.73 -3.58
C ILE A 8 -9.20 -15.57 -3.07
N GLU A 9 -9.03 -15.43 -1.76
CA GLU A 9 -7.73 -15.27 -1.11
C GLU A 9 -6.80 -16.46 -1.37
N SER A 10 -7.34 -17.67 -1.56
CA SER A 10 -6.54 -18.85 -1.91
C SER A 10 -5.78 -18.74 -3.24
N PHE A 11 -6.19 -17.83 -4.13
CA PHE A 11 -5.49 -17.54 -5.39
C PHE A 11 -4.53 -16.35 -5.29
N ILE A 12 -4.48 -15.66 -4.14
CA ILE A 12 -3.67 -14.46 -3.97
C ILE A 12 -2.35 -14.81 -3.30
N THR A 13 -1.24 -14.46 -3.95
CA THR A 13 0.11 -14.53 -3.37
C THR A 13 0.56 -13.17 -2.87
N ILE A 14 1.09 -13.12 -1.64
CA ILE A 14 1.72 -11.94 -1.06
C ILE A 14 3.23 -12.10 -1.15
N ASP A 15 3.85 -11.41 -2.12
CA ASP A 15 5.28 -11.54 -2.40
C ASP A 15 6.13 -10.61 -1.52
N ASN A 16 5.59 -9.46 -1.12
CA ASN A 16 6.24 -8.53 -0.21
C ASN A 16 5.82 -8.80 1.24
N LYS A 17 6.75 -9.33 2.04
CA LYS A 17 6.50 -9.66 3.46
C LYS A 17 6.02 -8.46 4.28
N GLN A 18 6.37 -7.25 3.88
CA GLN A 18 5.98 -6.04 4.61
C GLN A 18 4.46 -5.83 4.62
N ILE A 19 3.72 -6.34 3.63
CA ILE A 19 2.26 -6.27 3.58
C ILE A 19 1.64 -6.94 4.82
N ASN A 20 2.15 -8.12 5.20
CA ASN A 20 1.66 -8.84 6.38
C ASN A 20 2.07 -8.13 7.68
N GLU A 21 3.25 -7.51 7.74
CA GLU A 21 3.68 -6.75 8.92
C GLU A 21 2.85 -5.47 9.09
N ILE A 22 2.52 -4.77 8.00
CA ILE A 22 1.62 -3.62 8.04
C ILE A 22 0.23 -4.03 8.50
N MET A 23 -0.28 -5.18 8.03
CA MET A 23 -1.60 -5.68 8.42
C MET A 23 -1.67 -5.99 9.93
N LYS A 24 -0.61 -6.56 10.52
CA LYS A 24 -0.51 -6.73 11.98
C LYS A 24 -0.50 -5.39 12.72
N GLN A 25 0.23 -4.39 12.21
CA GLN A 25 0.24 -3.05 12.80
C GLN A 25 -1.16 -2.40 12.74
N ASP A 26 -1.90 -2.60 11.65
CA ASP A 26 -3.29 -2.14 11.46
C ASP A 26 -4.23 -2.75 12.51
N GLU A 27 -4.07 -4.04 12.82
CA GLU A 27 -4.85 -4.74 13.85
C GLU A 27 -4.53 -4.25 15.28
N GLU A 28 -3.28 -3.89 15.55
CA GLU A 28 -2.83 -3.46 16.88
C GLU A 28 -3.09 -1.97 17.16
N MET A 29 -3.20 -1.13 16.12
CA MET A 29 -3.29 0.31 16.28
C MET A 29 -4.74 0.83 16.26
N SER A 30 -5.15 1.42 17.37
CA SER A 30 -6.44 2.11 17.46
C SER A 30 -6.37 3.54 16.91
N GLY A 31 -7.52 4.06 16.45
CA GLY A 31 -7.63 5.45 15.99
C GLY A 31 -7.10 5.70 14.57
N ILE A 32 -7.03 4.66 13.74
CA ILE A 32 -6.77 4.75 12.29
C ILE A 32 -7.89 4.12 11.47
N GLN A 33 -7.93 4.46 10.18
CA GLN A 33 -8.82 3.85 9.22
C GLN A 33 -8.29 2.46 8.84
N PRO A 34 -9.13 1.42 8.79
CA PRO A 34 -8.71 0.08 8.35
C PRO A 34 -8.16 0.10 6.92
N CYS A 35 -7.21 -0.79 6.65
CA CYS A 35 -6.66 -0.96 5.32
C CYS A 35 -7.71 -1.51 4.31
N VAL A 36 -7.37 -1.42 3.02
CA VAL A 36 -8.26 -1.83 1.91
C VAL A 36 -8.46 -3.35 1.77
N GLY A 37 -7.69 -4.17 2.50
CA GLY A 37 -7.69 -5.62 2.36
C GLY A 37 -6.87 -6.14 1.18
N ILE A 38 -6.63 -7.46 1.19
CA ILE A 38 -5.70 -8.14 0.26
C ILE A 38 -6.23 -8.10 -1.18
N GLU A 39 -7.53 -8.31 -1.36
CA GLU A 39 -8.19 -8.37 -2.67
C GLU A 39 -8.15 -7.02 -3.38
N ALA A 40 -8.42 -5.94 -2.65
CA ALA A 40 -8.32 -4.59 -3.17
C ALA A 40 -6.85 -4.24 -3.50
N GLY A 41 -5.90 -4.62 -2.65
CA GLY A 41 -4.47 -4.48 -2.92
C GLY A 41 -4.04 -5.14 -4.24
N LYS A 42 -4.48 -6.39 -4.48
CA LYS A 42 -4.22 -7.08 -5.75
C LYS A 42 -4.95 -6.46 -6.94
N LEU A 43 -6.18 -5.98 -6.76
CA LEU A 43 -6.92 -5.28 -7.82
C LEU A 43 -6.18 -4.00 -8.26
N LEU A 44 -5.67 -3.21 -7.30
CA LEU A 44 -4.86 -2.03 -7.60
C LEU A 44 -3.64 -2.40 -8.44
N GLY A 45 -2.89 -3.41 -8.02
CA GLY A 45 -1.74 -3.92 -8.77
C GLY A 45 -2.08 -4.36 -10.20
N LEU A 46 -3.20 -5.07 -10.37
CA LEU A 46 -3.70 -5.44 -11.70
C LEU A 46 -3.96 -4.19 -12.56
N LEU A 47 -4.66 -3.18 -12.02
CA LEU A 47 -4.95 -1.94 -12.74
C LEU A 47 -3.68 -1.20 -13.16
N ILE A 48 -2.66 -1.14 -12.29
CA ILE A 48 -1.36 -0.54 -12.61
C ILE A 48 -0.69 -1.24 -13.79
N ARG A 49 -0.56 -2.56 -13.71
CA ARG A 49 0.13 -3.33 -14.77
C ARG A 49 -0.65 -3.33 -16.08
N SER A 50 -1.97 -3.50 -16.03
CA SER A 50 -2.83 -3.51 -17.23
C SER A 50 -2.85 -2.19 -17.99
N ASN A 51 -2.71 -1.06 -17.29
CA ASN A 51 -2.64 0.26 -17.92
C ASN A 51 -1.20 0.73 -18.18
N ASN A 52 -0.19 -0.07 -17.82
CA ASN A 52 1.22 0.32 -17.86
C ASN A 52 1.47 1.69 -17.19
N ALA A 53 0.79 1.93 -16.07
CA ALA A 53 0.78 3.23 -15.39
C ALA A 53 2.19 3.61 -14.95
N LYS A 54 2.58 4.88 -15.11
CA LYS A 54 3.94 5.35 -14.76
C LYS A 54 3.97 6.39 -13.65
N ARG A 55 2.82 7.03 -13.39
CA ARG A 55 2.69 8.14 -12.45
C ARG A 55 1.37 7.96 -11.73
N VAL A 56 1.44 7.76 -10.42
CA VAL A 56 0.27 7.59 -9.57
C VAL A 56 0.38 8.57 -8.42
N LEU A 57 -0.77 9.14 -8.05
CA LEU A 57 -0.93 9.97 -6.87
C LEU A 57 -1.90 9.26 -5.93
N GLU A 58 -1.48 9.07 -4.68
CA GLU A 58 -2.28 8.51 -3.60
C GLU A 58 -2.55 9.60 -2.55
N PHE A 59 -3.81 9.71 -2.15
CA PHE A 59 -4.25 10.56 -1.05
C PHE A 59 -4.73 9.69 0.10
N GLY A 60 -4.13 9.89 1.28
CA GLY A 60 -4.39 9.04 2.44
C GLY A 60 -3.52 7.78 2.41
N THR A 61 -2.32 7.88 2.95
CA THR A 61 -1.35 6.79 2.99
C THR A 61 -1.60 5.82 4.15
N CYS A 62 -2.12 6.33 5.28
CA CYS A 62 -2.25 5.59 6.53
C CYS A 62 -0.92 4.91 6.90
N LEU A 63 -0.92 3.61 7.22
CA LEU A 63 0.27 2.78 7.50
C LEU A 63 1.06 2.33 6.25
N GLY A 64 0.63 2.71 5.05
CA GLY A 64 1.29 2.39 3.79
C GLY A 64 0.89 1.05 3.15
N TYR A 65 -0.23 0.44 3.57
CA TYR A 65 -0.66 -0.85 3.05
C TYR A 65 -0.91 -0.81 1.53
N SER A 66 -1.79 0.09 1.06
CA SER A 66 -2.05 0.29 -0.37
C SER A 66 -0.82 0.81 -1.10
N THR A 67 -0.03 1.66 -0.46
CA THR A 67 1.21 2.23 -0.99
C THR A 67 2.19 1.14 -1.43
N VAL A 68 2.39 0.11 -0.61
CA VAL A 68 3.29 -1.02 -0.95
C VAL A 68 2.74 -1.81 -2.14
N TRP A 69 1.44 -2.10 -2.18
CA TRP A 69 0.78 -2.78 -3.30
C TRP A 69 0.92 -1.99 -4.62
N ILE A 70 0.71 -0.68 -4.59
CA ILE A 70 0.81 0.18 -5.77
C ILE A 70 2.27 0.29 -6.22
N ALA A 71 3.19 0.55 -5.28
CA ALA A 71 4.58 0.83 -5.58
C ALA A 71 5.35 -0.39 -6.12
N GLN A 72 5.07 -1.61 -5.63
CA GLN A 72 5.70 -2.82 -6.20
C GLN A 72 5.34 -2.98 -7.69
N ASP A 73 4.09 -2.68 -8.06
CA ASP A 73 3.62 -2.84 -9.44
C ASP A 73 4.02 -1.67 -10.34
N LEU A 74 4.21 -0.48 -9.75
CA LEU A 74 4.87 0.62 -10.44
C LEU A 74 6.34 0.33 -10.70
N LYS A 75 7.04 -0.37 -9.80
CA LYS A 75 8.43 -0.78 -10.04
C LYS A 75 8.56 -1.63 -11.32
N GLU A 76 7.67 -2.59 -11.52
CA GLU A 76 7.64 -3.45 -12.71
C GLU A 76 7.36 -2.67 -14.01
N THR A 77 6.58 -1.60 -13.91
CA THR A 77 6.34 -0.69 -15.03
C THR A 77 7.41 0.40 -15.12
N GLY A 78 8.39 0.51 -14.21
CA GLY A 78 9.32 1.64 -14.17
C GLY A 78 8.62 2.99 -13.90
N GLY A 79 7.48 2.95 -13.22
CA GLY A 79 6.72 4.10 -12.75
C GLY A 79 7.14 4.58 -11.36
N ARG A 80 6.46 5.61 -10.87
CA ARG A 80 6.64 6.21 -9.53
C ARG A 80 5.31 6.58 -8.89
N LEU A 81 5.31 6.53 -7.56
CA LEU A 81 4.18 6.88 -6.70
C LEU A 81 4.52 8.15 -5.91
N ILE A 82 3.61 9.12 -5.91
CA ILE A 82 3.56 10.16 -4.89
C ILE A 82 2.43 9.79 -3.94
N SER A 83 2.70 9.75 -2.65
CA SER A 83 1.68 9.50 -1.63
C SER A 83 1.70 10.60 -0.58
N VAL A 84 0.51 11.08 -0.20
CA VAL A 84 0.34 12.21 0.73
C VAL A 84 -0.33 11.75 2.02
N GLU A 85 0.36 11.95 3.14
CA GLU A 85 -0.13 11.68 4.49
C GLU A 85 -0.14 12.96 5.31
N TYR A 86 -1.23 13.25 6.01
CA TYR A 86 -1.37 14.48 6.81
C TYR A 86 -0.94 14.27 8.27
N ARG A 87 -1.09 13.05 8.78
CA ARG A 87 -0.76 12.69 10.16
C ARG A 87 0.72 12.41 10.30
N LYS A 88 1.41 13.28 11.01
CA LYS A 88 2.86 13.16 11.24
C LYS A 88 3.24 11.84 11.93
N ASP A 89 2.44 11.36 12.87
CA ASP A 89 2.65 10.07 13.54
C ASP A 89 2.60 8.89 12.55
N LEU A 90 1.62 8.90 11.64
CA LEU A 90 1.50 7.86 10.60
C LEU A 90 2.57 8.00 9.53
N TYR A 91 2.91 9.23 9.13
CA TYR A 91 3.96 9.50 8.16
C TYR A 91 5.29 8.85 8.54
N GLU A 92 5.72 8.95 9.80
CA GLU A 92 6.98 8.35 10.25
C GLU A 92 6.93 6.82 10.24
N ILE A 93 5.80 6.22 10.64
CA ILE A 93 5.60 4.77 10.59
C ILE A 93 5.64 4.29 9.13
N THR A 94 4.93 4.99 8.26
CA THR A 94 4.79 4.62 6.85
C THR A 94 6.08 4.80 6.08
N LYS A 95 6.84 5.85 6.38
CA LYS A 95 8.20 6.00 5.84
C LYS A 95 9.05 4.77 6.16
N ARG A 96 9.01 4.29 7.40
CA ARG A 96 9.73 3.06 7.80
C ARG A 96 9.19 1.82 7.10
N ASN A 97 7.87 1.69 6.96
CA ASN A 97 7.26 0.58 6.23
C ASN A 97 7.68 0.57 4.74
N ILE A 98 7.74 1.72 4.09
CA ILE A 98 8.23 1.87 2.71
C ILE A 98 9.71 1.44 2.62
N GLU A 99 10.56 1.88 3.55
CA GLU A 99 11.97 1.48 3.59
C GLU A 99 12.13 -0.03 3.75
N LEU A 100 11.41 -0.65 4.69
CA LEU A 100 11.45 -2.09 4.93
C LEU A 100 10.89 -2.91 3.76
N SER A 101 9.96 -2.33 2.99
CA SER A 101 9.41 -2.94 1.78
C SER A 101 10.38 -2.91 0.58
N GLY A 102 11.48 -2.15 0.66
CA GLY A 102 12.45 -2.00 -0.43
C GLY A 102 11.95 -1.14 -1.60
N LEU A 103 11.05 -0.19 -1.33
CA LEU A 103 10.34 0.61 -2.35
C LEU A 103 10.65 2.11 -2.27
N SER A 104 11.63 2.55 -1.47
CA SER A 104 11.97 3.97 -1.30
C SER A 104 12.34 4.69 -2.59
N GLU A 105 12.90 4.00 -3.58
CA GLU A 105 13.24 4.58 -4.90
C GLU A 105 12.02 4.81 -5.80
N VAL A 106 10.88 4.20 -5.47
CA VAL A 106 9.64 4.23 -6.24
C VAL A 106 8.61 5.18 -5.62
N VAL A 107 8.68 5.37 -4.30
CA VAL A 107 7.70 6.14 -3.53
C VAL A 107 8.30 7.45 -3.03
N GLU A 108 7.66 8.55 -3.42
CA GLU A 108 7.83 9.85 -2.79
C GLU A 108 6.69 10.05 -1.77
N LEU A 109 7.02 10.00 -0.48
CA LEU A 109 6.06 10.25 0.60
C LEU A 109 6.13 11.72 1.02
N ILE A 110 4.99 12.41 1.00
CA ILE A 110 4.85 13.82 1.34
C ILE A 110 4.02 13.94 2.63
N LEU A 111 4.58 14.64 3.63
CA LEU A 111 3.81 15.09 4.79
C LEU A 111 3.04 16.35 4.38
N GLY A 112 1.72 16.28 4.31
CA GLY A 112 0.90 17.41 3.87
C GLY A 112 -0.60 17.19 4.00
N ASP A 113 -1.33 18.30 4.02
CA ASP A 113 -2.79 18.31 3.93
C ASP A 113 -3.21 18.37 2.46
N ALA A 114 -4.09 17.45 2.05
CA ALA A 114 -4.58 17.31 0.68
C ALA A 114 -6.08 17.61 0.54
N SER A 115 -6.70 18.19 1.58
CA SER A 115 -8.12 18.60 1.60
C SER A 115 -8.41 19.91 0.88
#